data_AF-A0A835XYD4-F1
#
_entry.id   AF-A0A835XYD4-F1
#
_cell.length_a   1.000
_cell.length_b   1.000
_cell.length_c   1.000
_cell.angle_alpha   90.00
_cell.angle_beta   90.00
_cell.angle_gamma   90.00
#
_symmetry.space_group_name_H-M   'P 1'
#
loop_
_entity.id
_entity.type
_entity.pdbx_description
1 polymer ?
#
loop_
_entity_poly.entity_id
_entity_poly.type
_entity_poly.pdbx_seq_one_letter_code
_entity_poly.pdbx_strand_id
1 'polypeptide(L)'
;MVSEASGLADRLTCSLTVMLYAILTNRTYEYVWYGHHVLWESLSSPYIDWRSPPRDQHEGTQLVRDANGTVLPHVTENYWWSKPGRTELLARKYVDPSNATAKEEVRQLFAEVDLMSYGKEYDTVIWTSNNGLLRWMVQNPFLAPRLTEMNLTMNNAVRCLFNFAYTPSPAALAPFRQGDLLDKLLDPNNFVIGIQMRLGDHIFKQDTGHIAEGHRSYRPDAFIGEPYFACALELTAQLEALPEFGGKPSRSWGDYLSSLVLSASGFRLPWFGRRSSSGSNRPRSERAGEAEAQAGGSSSAAGGPRNASVDQSGSAPPPPRKVYWFLVSDSAAVRKAARERFGGSGRLLVAEDLPLDHVNDYSRNGQVGLHVAAGELWLFGLAHIHIITPTSTYGRLGAMAGLNQPNKMYSMFDHKRRRCLLTKPDRMEEVATWSTGVRRRG
;
A
#
# COMPACT_ATOMS: atom_id res chain seq x y z
N MET A 1 5.91 -21.68 2.07
CA MET A 1 6.04 -20.48 2.94
C MET A 1 5.07 -20.60 4.09
N VAL A 2 5.53 -20.28 5.30
CA VAL A 2 4.82 -20.33 6.57
C VAL A 2 4.77 -18.92 7.15
N SER A 3 3.57 -18.45 7.53
CA SER A 3 3.40 -17.14 8.15
C SER A 3 2.50 -17.24 9.37
N GLU A 4 3.12 -17.08 10.54
CA GLU A 4 2.45 -17.15 11.84
C GLU A 4 2.41 -15.75 12.47
N ALA A 5 1.41 -15.50 13.33
CA ALA A 5 1.34 -14.34 14.23
C ALA A 5 1.48 -12.93 13.58
N SER A 6 1.25 -12.79 12.28
CA SER A 6 1.35 -11.51 11.55
C SER A 6 0.01 -11.13 10.90
N GLY A 7 -0.22 -9.83 10.66
CA GLY A 7 -1.43 -9.34 9.99
C GLY A 7 -1.46 -9.71 8.49
N LEU A 8 -2.64 -9.75 7.87
CA LEU A 8 -2.84 -10.15 6.45
C LEU A 8 -1.75 -9.58 5.52
N ALA A 9 -1.55 -8.27 5.51
CA ALA A 9 -0.62 -7.63 4.58
C ALA A 9 0.85 -8.02 4.85
N ASP A 10 1.25 -8.20 6.11
CA ASP A 10 2.59 -8.68 6.44
C ASP A 10 2.80 -10.08 5.86
N ARG A 11 1.82 -10.98 6.04
CA ARG A 11 1.87 -12.33 5.48
C ARG A 11 1.96 -12.31 3.95
N LEU A 12 1.15 -11.47 3.29
CA LEU A 12 1.19 -11.32 1.83
C LEU A 12 2.52 -10.73 1.33
N THR A 13 3.11 -9.74 2.01
CA THR A 13 4.42 -9.23 1.56
C THR A 13 5.55 -10.24 1.72
N CYS A 14 5.50 -11.06 2.77
CA CYS A 14 6.40 -12.21 2.93
C CYS A 14 6.18 -13.24 1.83
N SER A 15 4.92 -13.51 1.49
CA SER A 15 4.55 -14.51 0.49
C SER A 15 5.08 -14.10 -0.90
N LEU A 16 4.98 -12.82 -1.27
CA LEU A 16 5.56 -12.28 -2.51
C LEU A 16 7.09 -12.38 -2.54
N THR A 17 7.75 -12.18 -1.40
CA THR A 17 9.21 -12.33 -1.27
C THR A 17 9.61 -13.77 -1.58
N VAL A 18 8.94 -14.74 -0.96
CA VAL A 18 9.24 -16.17 -1.16
C VAL A 18 8.85 -16.63 -2.57
N MET A 19 7.76 -16.08 -3.13
CA MET A 19 7.37 -16.37 -4.51
C MET A 19 8.42 -15.86 -5.50
N LEU A 20 8.96 -14.65 -5.32
CA LEU A 20 10.06 -14.16 -6.16
C LEU A 20 11.28 -15.08 -6.04
N TYR A 21 11.63 -15.51 -4.83
CA TYR A 21 12.73 -16.47 -4.61
C TYR A 21 12.48 -17.77 -5.38
N ALA A 22 11.26 -18.31 -5.32
CA ALA A 22 10.90 -19.54 -6.04
C ALA A 22 11.02 -19.36 -7.56
N ILE A 23 10.52 -18.26 -8.11
CA ILE A 23 10.64 -17.94 -9.55
C ILE A 23 12.11 -17.86 -9.97
N LEU A 24 12.92 -17.13 -9.20
CA LEU A 24 14.33 -16.93 -9.51
C LEU A 24 15.12 -18.25 -9.47
N THR A 25 14.81 -19.11 -8.50
CA THR A 25 15.50 -20.40 -8.29
C THR A 25 14.86 -21.58 -9.02
N ASN A 26 13.89 -21.35 -9.91
CA ASN A 26 13.12 -22.38 -10.62
C ASN A 26 12.47 -23.42 -9.69
N ARG A 27 12.00 -22.99 -8.52
CA ARG A 27 11.29 -23.84 -7.56
C ARG A 27 9.78 -23.68 -7.71
N THR A 28 9.05 -24.71 -7.33
CA THR A 28 7.60 -24.61 -7.12
C THR A 28 7.32 -23.76 -5.88
N TYR A 29 6.29 -22.91 -5.95
CA TYR A 29 5.87 -22.06 -4.85
C TYR A 29 4.60 -22.61 -4.20
N GLU A 30 4.64 -22.76 -2.88
CA GLU A 30 3.51 -23.21 -2.07
C GLU A 30 3.36 -22.31 -0.84
N TYR A 31 2.12 -21.95 -0.52
CA TYR A 31 1.79 -21.10 0.62
C TYR A 31 0.90 -21.84 1.63
N VAL A 32 1.45 -22.04 2.83
CA VAL A 32 0.70 -22.49 3.99
C VAL A 32 0.17 -21.30 4.75
N TRP A 33 -1.14 -21.18 4.74
CA TRP A 33 -1.85 -20.20 5.54
C TRP A 33 -2.20 -20.77 6.91
N TYR A 34 -1.78 -20.08 7.97
CA TYR A 34 -2.08 -20.45 9.35
C TYR A 34 -3.30 -19.67 9.86
N GLY A 35 -4.05 -20.29 10.78
CA GLY A 35 -5.19 -19.67 11.46
C GLY A 35 -6.52 -20.35 11.16
N HIS A 36 -7.59 -19.87 11.80
CA HIS A 36 -8.95 -20.40 11.65
C HIS A 36 -9.67 -19.93 10.37
N HIS A 37 -8.97 -19.23 9.48
CA HIS A 37 -9.53 -18.63 8.28
C HIS A 37 -8.83 -19.18 7.05
N VAL A 38 -9.49 -19.12 5.91
CA VAL A 38 -9.05 -19.71 4.65
C VAL A 38 -8.69 -18.58 3.68
N LEU A 39 -7.39 -18.37 3.44
CA LEU A 39 -6.94 -17.30 2.55
C LEU A 39 -7.53 -17.40 1.16
N TRP A 40 -7.58 -18.61 0.59
CA TRP A 40 -8.06 -18.83 -0.78
C TRP A 40 -9.56 -18.64 -0.99
N GLU A 41 -10.35 -18.56 0.08
CA GLU A 41 -11.74 -18.11 -0.01
C GLU A 41 -11.83 -16.57 -0.15
N SER A 42 -10.78 -15.83 0.20
CA SER A 42 -10.72 -14.36 0.12
C SER A 42 -9.90 -13.87 -1.07
N LEU A 43 -8.76 -14.51 -1.34
CA LEU A 43 -7.84 -14.18 -2.42
C LEU A 43 -7.51 -15.44 -3.20
N SER A 44 -7.80 -15.44 -4.50
CA SER A 44 -7.45 -16.52 -5.43
C SER A 44 -6.37 -16.06 -6.40
N SER A 45 -5.83 -16.96 -7.22
CA SER A 45 -5.06 -16.59 -8.42
C SER A 45 -5.71 -17.27 -9.62
N PRO A 46 -5.89 -16.55 -10.75
CA PRO A 46 -6.30 -17.18 -12.00
C PRO A 46 -5.12 -17.83 -12.75
N TYR A 47 -3.88 -17.63 -12.30
CA TYR A 47 -2.68 -18.03 -13.06
C TYR A 47 -1.93 -19.21 -12.44
N ILE A 48 -1.96 -19.35 -11.11
CA ILE A 48 -1.24 -20.39 -10.39
C ILE A 48 -2.06 -20.93 -9.22
N ASP A 49 -1.95 -22.23 -8.95
CA ASP A 49 -2.42 -22.79 -7.69
C ASP A 49 -1.26 -22.83 -6.70
N TRP A 50 -1.20 -21.85 -5.81
CA TRP A 50 -0.19 -21.76 -4.75
C TRP A 50 -0.66 -22.40 -3.44
N ARG A 51 -1.86 -22.98 -3.39
CA ARG A 51 -2.45 -23.50 -2.16
C ARG A 51 -1.67 -24.73 -1.71
N SER A 52 -1.31 -24.73 -0.43
CA SER A 52 -0.98 -25.99 0.23
C SER A 52 -2.23 -26.87 0.33
N PRO A 53 -2.10 -28.20 0.21
CA PRO A 53 -3.15 -29.13 0.59
C PRO A 53 -3.70 -28.78 1.99
N PRO A 54 -5.02 -28.92 2.22
CA PRO A 54 -5.61 -28.64 3.51
C PRO A 54 -4.98 -29.54 4.57
N ARG A 55 -4.66 -28.92 5.71
CA ARG A 55 -4.13 -29.60 6.89
C ARG A 55 -5.12 -30.67 7.34
N ASP A 56 -4.64 -31.90 7.55
CA ASP A 56 -5.38 -32.81 8.42
C ASP A 56 -5.21 -32.31 9.86
N GLN A 57 -6.27 -31.72 10.42
CA GLN A 57 -6.24 -31.20 11.79
C GLN A 57 -6.24 -32.33 12.84
N HIS A 58 -6.56 -33.56 12.44
CA HIS A 58 -6.58 -34.74 13.32
C HIS A 58 -5.19 -35.38 13.46
N GLU A 59 -4.31 -35.18 12.50
CA GLU A 59 -2.91 -35.60 12.58
C GLU A 59 -2.07 -34.47 13.23
N GLY A 60 -2.08 -34.40 14.56
CA GLY A 60 -0.83 -34.36 15.32
C GLY A 60 -0.07 -33.06 15.60
N THR A 61 -0.65 -31.86 15.72
CA THR A 61 0.10 -30.60 16.03
C THR A 61 1.32 -30.77 16.97
N GLN A 62 2.54 -30.83 16.42
CA GLN A 62 3.75 -30.81 17.25
C GLN A 62 4.07 -29.37 17.68
N LEU A 63 4.02 -29.14 18.97
CA LEU A 63 4.38 -27.88 19.60
C LEU A 63 5.91 -27.81 19.68
N VAL A 64 6.57 -27.10 18.76
CA VAL A 64 8.01 -26.85 18.85
C VAL A 64 8.21 -25.56 19.63
N ARG A 65 8.92 -25.65 20.76
CA ARG A 65 9.36 -24.47 21.50
C ARG A 65 10.56 -23.85 20.79
N ASP A 66 10.52 -22.54 20.59
CA ASP A 66 11.72 -21.80 20.20
C ASP A 66 12.72 -21.69 21.37
N ALA A 67 13.89 -21.10 21.12
CA ALA A 67 14.93 -20.89 22.14
C ALA A 67 14.48 -20.04 23.34
N ASN A 68 13.37 -19.29 23.19
CA ASN A 68 12.77 -18.47 24.23
C ASN A 68 11.60 -19.16 24.94
N GLY A 69 11.33 -20.43 24.64
CA GLY A 69 10.23 -21.20 25.21
C GLY A 69 8.85 -20.86 24.64
N THR A 70 8.79 -20.01 23.60
CA THR A 70 7.55 -19.71 22.87
C THR A 70 7.14 -20.95 22.11
N VAL A 71 5.96 -21.47 22.41
CA VAL A 71 5.38 -22.57 21.67
C VAL A 71 4.88 -22.01 20.33
N LEU A 72 5.62 -22.29 19.26
CA LEU A 72 5.11 -22.09 17.91
C LEU A 72 4.53 -23.44 17.46
N PRO A 73 3.27 -23.50 16.99
CA PRO A 73 2.74 -24.71 16.39
C PRO A 73 3.48 -24.97 15.08
N HIS A 74 4.57 -25.73 15.16
CA HIS A 74 5.38 -26.05 13.99
C HIS A 74 4.67 -27.16 13.22
N VAL A 75 4.15 -26.82 12.04
CA VAL A 75 3.54 -27.81 11.16
C VAL A 75 4.66 -28.53 10.41
N THR A 76 5.03 -29.70 10.91
CA THR A 76 5.83 -30.70 10.17
C THR A 76 4.96 -31.58 9.26
N GLU A 77 3.64 -31.34 9.26
CA GLU A 77 2.62 -32.34 8.88
C GLU A 77 1.90 -32.06 7.56
N ASN A 78 2.42 -31.14 6.74
CA ASN A 78 2.19 -31.29 5.32
C ASN A 78 3.04 -32.47 4.83
N TYR A 79 2.50 -33.68 5.00
CA TYR A 79 3.11 -34.99 4.70
C TYR A 79 3.76 -35.09 3.30
N TRP A 80 3.42 -34.15 2.41
CA TRP A 80 3.98 -34.03 1.07
C TRP A 80 5.44 -33.54 1.04
N TRP A 81 5.86 -32.76 2.04
CA TRP A 81 7.22 -32.21 2.09
C TRP A 81 8.18 -33.22 2.72
N SER A 82 7.77 -33.83 3.83
CA SER A 82 8.54 -34.78 4.63
C SER A 82 8.53 -36.21 4.07
N LYS A 83 8.47 -36.37 2.75
CA LYS A 83 8.61 -37.69 2.12
C LYS A 83 9.98 -38.28 2.48
N PRO A 84 10.06 -39.58 2.88
CA PRO A 84 11.33 -40.22 3.17
C PRO A 84 12.33 -40.03 2.04
N GLY A 85 13.54 -39.57 2.38
CA GLY A 85 14.64 -39.38 1.43
C GLY A 85 14.72 -38.00 0.77
N ARG A 86 13.84 -37.05 1.09
CA ARG A 86 13.99 -35.65 0.66
C ARG A 86 14.80 -34.82 1.65
N THR A 87 15.66 -33.94 1.14
CA THR A 87 16.43 -33.01 1.97
C THR A 87 15.67 -31.68 2.15
N GLU A 88 15.65 -31.17 3.38
CA GLU A 88 14.90 -29.96 3.73
C GLU A 88 15.81 -28.90 4.37
N LEU A 89 15.64 -27.64 3.95
CA LEU A 89 16.21 -26.46 4.60
C LEU A 89 15.12 -25.67 5.30
N LEU A 90 15.24 -25.55 6.63
CA LEU A 90 14.36 -24.70 7.43
C LEU A 90 14.91 -23.26 7.46
N ALA A 91 14.42 -22.42 6.54
CA ALA A 91 14.78 -21.00 6.47
C ALA A 91 13.92 -20.16 7.43
N ARG A 92 14.17 -20.30 8.74
CA ARG A 92 13.51 -19.52 9.79
C ARG A 92 14.07 -18.11 9.82
N LYS A 93 13.29 -17.16 9.30
CA LYS A 93 13.58 -15.72 9.20
C LYS A 93 12.43 -14.89 9.79
N TYR A 94 11.79 -15.44 10.82
CA TYR A 94 10.87 -14.71 11.69
C TYR A 94 11.71 -13.88 12.66
N VAL A 95 11.49 -12.58 12.69
CA VAL A 95 12.31 -11.64 13.45
C VAL A 95 11.43 -10.89 14.43
N ASP A 96 11.81 -10.90 15.71
CA ASP A 96 11.23 -10.02 16.72
C ASP A 96 11.46 -8.55 16.29
N PRO A 97 10.41 -7.72 16.21
CA PRO A 97 10.54 -6.31 15.86
C PRO A 97 11.55 -5.51 16.71
N SER A 98 11.85 -5.94 17.92
CA SER A 98 12.82 -5.33 18.82
C SER A 98 14.27 -5.80 18.61
N ASN A 99 14.48 -6.93 17.93
CA ASN A 99 15.81 -7.50 17.70
C ASN A 99 16.46 -6.88 16.45
N ALA A 100 17.18 -5.78 16.63
CA ALA A 100 17.85 -5.06 15.55
C ALA A 100 18.90 -5.91 14.82
N THR A 101 19.64 -6.76 15.55
CA THR A 101 20.67 -7.64 14.97
C THR A 101 20.06 -8.66 14.02
N ALA A 102 19.01 -9.38 14.45
CA ALA A 102 18.33 -10.35 13.59
C ALA A 102 17.68 -9.67 12.37
N LYS A 103 17.19 -8.43 12.49
CA LYS A 103 16.69 -7.66 11.35
C LYS A 103 17.78 -7.39 10.32
N GLU A 104 18.96 -7.01 10.79
CA GLU A 104 20.11 -6.72 9.94
C GLU A 104 20.65 -7.97 9.26
N GLU A 105 20.75 -9.10 9.96
CA GLU A 105 21.14 -10.39 9.38
C GLU A 105 20.18 -10.84 8.26
N VAL A 106 18.87 -10.71 8.49
CA VAL A 106 17.86 -11.03 7.46
C VAL A 106 17.97 -10.04 6.30
N ARG A 107 18.21 -8.75 6.55
CA ARG A 107 18.45 -7.77 5.48
C ARG A 107 19.65 -8.17 4.63
N GLN A 108 20.79 -8.47 5.26
CA GLN A 108 22.03 -8.85 4.58
C GLN A 108 21.84 -10.12 3.75
N LEU A 109 21.15 -11.13 4.28
CA LEU A 109 20.83 -12.34 3.53
C LEU A 109 20.12 -12.02 2.20
N PHE A 110 19.15 -11.11 2.20
CA PHE A 110 18.39 -10.82 0.99
C PHE A 110 19.04 -9.76 0.07
N ALA A 111 19.87 -8.88 0.62
CA ALA A 111 20.53 -7.81 -0.13
C ALA A 111 21.88 -8.24 -0.74
N GLU A 112 22.63 -9.10 -0.05
CA GLU A 112 24.07 -9.28 -0.28
C GLU A 112 24.49 -10.73 -0.52
N VAL A 113 23.65 -11.72 -0.19
CA VAL A 113 23.97 -13.14 -0.44
C VAL A 113 23.46 -13.57 -1.81
N ASP A 114 24.17 -14.50 -2.46
CA ASP A 114 23.69 -15.19 -3.65
C ASP A 114 22.51 -16.11 -3.32
N LEU A 115 21.31 -15.53 -3.34
CA LEU A 115 20.05 -16.24 -3.14
C LEU A 115 19.78 -17.32 -4.20
N MET A 116 20.45 -17.30 -5.36
CA MET A 116 20.31 -18.36 -6.37
C MET A 116 20.94 -19.67 -5.91
N SER A 117 22.01 -19.56 -5.11
CA SER A 117 22.69 -20.70 -4.49
C SER A 117 22.06 -21.13 -3.16
N TYR A 118 21.34 -20.23 -2.49
CA TYR A 118 20.77 -20.48 -1.18
C TYR A 118 19.80 -21.67 -1.21
N GLY A 119 20.16 -22.75 -0.52
CA GLY A 119 19.35 -23.96 -0.40
C GLY A 119 19.39 -24.89 -1.61
N LYS A 120 20.28 -24.67 -2.59
CA LYS A 120 20.38 -25.44 -3.85
C LYS A 120 20.56 -26.95 -3.64
N GLU A 121 21.20 -27.35 -2.54
CA GLU A 121 21.45 -28.72 -2.11
C GLU A 121 20.23 -29.38 -1.43
N TYR A 122 19.14 -28.62 -1.23
CA TYR A 122 17.91 -29.08 -0.61
C TYR A 122 16.77 -29.18 -1.62
N ASP A 123 16.05 -30.30 -1.57
CA ASP A 123 14.83 -30.51 -2.35
C ASP A 123 13.75 -29.47 -1.97
N THR A 124 13.60 -29.23 -0.67
CA THR A 124 12.58 -28.32 -0.12
C THR A 124 13.22 -27.21 0.70
N VAL A 125 12.77 -25.97 0.51
CA VAL A 125 13.14 -24.82 1.36
C VAL A 125 11.88 -24.29 2.04
N ILE A 126 11.79 -24.46 3.36
CA ILE A 126 10.66 -24.03 4.17
C ILE A 126 10.97 -22.66 4.75
N TRP A 127 10.37 -21.63 4.16
CA TRP A 127 10.50 -20.25 4.63
C TRP A 127 9.47 -19.93 5.70
N THR A 128 9.94 -19.46 6.86
CA THR A 128 9.11 -18.85 7.90
C THR A 128 9.54 -17.39 8.07
N SER A 129 8.69 -16.42 7.73
CA SER A 129 9.04 -15.00 7.84
C SER A 129 7.83 -14.11 8.11
N ASN A 130 8.10 -12.97 8.76
CA ASN A 130 7.18 -11.88 9.06
C ASN A 130 7.68 -10.53 8.52
N ASN A 131 8.60 -10.53 7.53
CA ASN A 131 9.08 -9.34 6.86
C ASN A 131 8.96 -9.46 5.33
N GLY A 132 8.41 -8.42 4.69
CA GLY A 132 8.53 -8.27 3.24
C GLY A 132 9.97 -7.88 2.87
N LEU A 133 10.70 -8.71 2.14
CA LEU A 133 12.11 -8.47 1.81
C LEU A 133 12.33 -8.22 0.32
N LEU A 134 11.25 -8.09 -0.45
CA LEU A 134 11.27 -7.91 -1.88
C LEU A 134 12.14 -6.72 -2.34
N ARG A 135 12.13 -5.61 -1.59
CA ARG A 135 12.99 -4.46 -1.89
C ARG A 135 14.47 -4.87 -1.97
N TRP A 136 14.93 -5.64 -0.99
CA TRP A 136 16.32 -6.04 -0.89
C TRP A 136 16.67 -7.04 -1.98
N MET A 137 15.76 -7.96 -2.30
CA MET A 137 15.92 -8.88 -3.43
C MET A 137 16.07 -8.16 -4.77
N VAL A 138 15.24 -7.15 -5.02
CA VAL A 138 15.27 -6.41 -6.29
C VAL A 138 16.54 -5.57 -6.45
N GLN A 139 17.21 -5.26 -5.34
CA GLN A 139 18.49 -4.54 -5.30
C GLN A 139 19.71 -5.47 -5.20
N ASN A 140 19.50 -6.78 -5.09
CA ASN A 140 20.58 -7.75 -4.90
C ASN A 140 21.34 -7.94 -6.22
N PRO A 141 22.68 -7.71 -6.26
CA PRO A 141 23.47 -7.77 -7.49
C PRO A 141 23.51 -9.16 -8.12
N PHE A 142 23.41 -10.23 -7.32
CA PHE A 142 23.37 -11.61 -7.83
C PHE A 142 22.06 -11.93 -8.56
N LEU A 143 20.98 -11.20 -8.24
CA LEU A 143 19.67 -11.39 -8.85
C LEU A 143 19.42 -10.47 -10.06
N ALA A 144 20.24 -9.42 -10.22
CA ALA A 144 20.03 -8.37 -11.21
C ALA A 144 19.88 -8.89 -12.67
N PRO A 145 20.66 -9.87 -13.16
CA PRO A 145 20.48 -10.39 -14.52
C PRO A 145 19.08 -11.00 -14.72
N ARG A 146 18.64 -11.88 -13.81
CA ARG A 146 17.33 -12.55 -13.89
C ARG A 146 16.17 -11.57 -13.72
N LEU A 147 16.30 -10.58 -12.84
CA LEU A 147 15.31 -9.53 -12.68
C LEU A 147 15.16 -8.68 -13.95
N THR A 148 16.27 -8.38 -14.62
CA THR A 148 16.29 -7.65 -15.90
C THR A 148 15.61 -8.46 -17.01
N GLU A 149 15.89 -9.76 -17.11
CA GLU A 149 15.23 -10.67 -18.06
C GLU A 149 13.70 -10.67 -17.89
N MET A 150 13.21 -10.62 -16.65
CA MET A 150 11.78 -10.58 -16.34
C MET A 150 11.17 -9.17 -16.40
N ASN A 151 11.97 -8.14 -16.71
CA ASN A 151 11.59 -6.73 -16.62
C ASN A 151 11.00 -6.36 -15.24
N LEU A 152 11.52 -6.97 -14.18
CA LEU A 152 11.14 -6.67 -12.80
C LEU A 152 12.09 -5.62 -12.23
N THR A 153 11.50 -4.53 -11.77
CA THR A 153 12.16 -3.39 -11.14
C THR A 153 11.50 -3.09 -9.81
N MET A 154 12.10 -2.22 -9.00
CA MET A 154 11.50 -1.84 -7.72
C MET A 154 10.11 -1.20 -7.89
N ASN A 155 9.88 -0.55 -9.03
CA ASN A 155 8.64 0.16 -9.33
C ASN A 155 7.48 -0.76 -9.74
N ASN A 156 7.75 -1.98 -10.21
CA ASN A 156 6.72 -2.88 -10.72
C ASN A 156 6.70 -4.25 -10.04
N ALA A 157 7.75 -4.68 -9.35
CA ALA A 157 7.87 -6.06 -8.85
C ALA A 157 6.71 -6.44 -7.93
N VAL A 158 6.35 -5.56 -6.98
CA VAL A 158 5.26 -5.84 -6.04
C VAL A 158 3.93 -5.94 -6.78
N ARG A 159 3.65 -5.01 -7.68
CA ARG A 159 2.42 -5.02 -8.49
C ARG A 159 2.32 -6.26 -9.35
N CYS A 160 3.38 -6.60 -10.08
CA CYS A 160 3.41 -7.76 -10.97
C CYS A 160 3.20 -9.05 -10.18
N LEU A 161 3.95 -9.25 -9.09
CA LEU A 161 3.83 -10.43 -8.25
C LEU A 161 2.48 -10.50 -7.53
N PHE A 162 2.00 -9.39 -6.97
CA PHE A 162 0.73 -9.34 -6.25
C PHE A 162 -0.44 -9.66 -7.18
N ASN A 163 -0.54 -9.01 -8.34
CA ASN A 163 -1.66 -9.24 -9.26
C ASN A 163 -1.57 -10.59 -9.98
N PHE A 164 -0.39 -11.20 -10.03
CA PHE A 164 -0.22 -12.59 -10.48
C PHE A 164 -0.71 -13.58 -9.41
N ALA A 165 -0.42 -13.34 -8.13
CA ALA A 165 -0.75 -14.27 -7.05
C ALA A 165 -2.14 -14.05 -6.43
N TYR A 166 -2.68 -12.83 -6.47
CA TYR A 166 -3.82 -12.43 -5.65
C TYR A 166 -4.85 -11.61 -6.43
N THR A 167 -6.05 -12.16 -6.49
CA THR A 167 -7.28 -11.54 -7.01
C THR A 167 -8.37 -11.79 -5.97
N PRO A 168 -9.11 -10.75 -5.54
CA PRO A 168 -10.15 -10.91 -4.54
C PRO A 168 -11.26 -11.82 -5.06
N SER A 169 -11.74 -12.70 -4.20
CA SER A 169 -12.89 -13.54 -4.52
C SER A 169 -14.17 -12.70 -4.58
N PRO A 170 -15.24 -13.22 -5.21
CA PRO A 170 -16.56 -12.60 -5.12
C PRO A 170 -17.03 -12.38 -3.67
N ALA A 171 -16.68 -13.29 -2.74
CA ALA A 171 -17.00 -13.17 -1.32
C ALA A 171 -16.24 -12.02 -0.64
N ALA A 172 -14.96 -11.83 -0.98
CA ALA A 172 -14.17 -10.69 -0.49
C ALA A 172 -14.70 -9.33 -0.99
N LEU A 173 -15.25 -9.28 -2.21
CA LEU A 173 -15.84 -8.06 -2.76
C LEU A 173 -17.30 -7.84 -2.37
N ALA A 174 -18.01 -8.87 -1.91
CA ALA A 174 -19.44 -8.78 -1.59
C ALA A 174 -19.80 -7.64 -0.62
N PRO A 175 -19.04 -7.35 0.45
CA PRO A 175 -19.35 -6.25 1.36
C PRO A 175 -19.31 -4.87 0.70
N PHE A 176 -18.59 -4.71 -0.42
CA PHE A 176 -18.39 -3.43 -1.11
C PHE A 176 -19.33 -3.24 -2.31
N ARG A 177 -20.17 -4.23 -2.62
CA ARG A 177 -21.18 -4.13 -3.69
C ARG A 177 -22.37 -3.26 -3.32
N GLN A 178 -22.54 -2.98 -2.03
CA GLN A 178 -23.61 -2.11 -1.56
C GLN A 178 -23.15 -0.65 -1.66
N GLY A 179 -23.97 0.19 -2.30
CA GLY A 179 -23.70 1.62 -2.48
C GLY A 179 -22.91 1.94 -3.76
N ASP A 180 -22.37 3.15 -3.82
CA ASP A 180 -21.73 3.72 -5.02
C ASP A 180 -20.19 3.56 -5.03
N LEU A 181 -19.63 2.88 -4.02
CA LEU A 181 -18.18 2.79 -3.84
C LEU A 181 -17.51 2.10 -5.02
N LEU A 182 -17.96 0.89 -5.37
CA LEU A 182 -17.33 0.11 -6.44
C LEU A 182 -17.51 0.79 -7.80
N ASP A 183 -18.71 1.30 -8.08
CA ASP A 183 -19.01 2.03 -9.32
C ASP A 183 -18.11 3.24 -9.49
N LYS A 184 -17.92 4.03 -8.43
CA LYS A 184 -17.05 5.21 -8.48
C LYS A 184 -15.57 4.86 -8.59
N LEU A 185 -15.12 3.76 -7.97
CA LEU A 185 -13.75 3.28 -8.06
C LEU A 185 -13.41 2.75 -9.46
N LEU A 186 -14.37 2.10 -10.13
CA LEU A 186 -14.16 1.46 -11.44
C LEU A 186 -14.48 2.37 -12.62
N ASP A 187 -15.20 3.46 -12.43
CA ASP A 187 -15.50 4.42 -13.50
C ASP A 187 -14.23 5.16 -13.94
N PRO A 188 -13.80 5.01 -15.22
CA PRO A 188 -12.58 5.63 -15.73
C PRO A 188 -12.63 7.17 -15.77
N ASN A 189 -13.82 7.77 -15.70
CA ASN A 189 -13.99 9.23 -15.63
C ASN A 189 -13.73 9.78 -14.23
N ASN A 190 -13.64 8.92 -13.22
CA ASN A 190 -13.33 9.32 -11.87
C ASN A 190 -11.83 9.29 -11.63
N PHE A 191 -11.38 10.17 -10.76
CA PHE A 191 -10.04 10.19 -10.21
C PHE A 191 -10.16 9.97 -8.70
N VAL A 192 -9.43 9.00 -8.17
CA VAL A 192 -9.60 8.56 -6.79
C VAL A 192 -8.30 8.76 -6.02
N ILE A 193 -8.38 9.47 -4.89
CA ILE A 193 -7.32 9.56 -3.89
C ILE A 193 -7.63 8.54 -2.79
N GLY A 194 -6.85 7.48 -2.69
CA GLY A 194 -6.93 6.52 -1.60
C GLY A 194 -6.29 7.11 -0.34
N ILE A 195 -6.99 7.04 0.79
CA ILE A 195 -6.51 7.41 2.11
C ILE A 195 -6.52 6.16 2.98
N GLN A 196 -5.33 5.68 3.38
CA GLN A 196 -5.20 4.58 4.32
C GLN A 196 -4.66 5.10 5.66
N MET A 197 -5.44 4.87 6.71
CA MET A 197 -5.11 5.26 8.07
C MET A 197 -5.02 4.03 8.98
N ARG A 198 -3.85 3.80 9.55
CA ARG A 198 -3.59 2.74 10.53
C ARG A 198 -3.35 3.37 11.90
N LEU A 199 -4.22 3.09 12.86
CA LEU A 199 -4.04 3.56 14.23
C LEU A 199 -3.18 2.61 15.09
N GLY A 200 -3.14 1.32 14.76
CA GLY A 200 -2.31 0.33 15.48
C GLY A 200 -3.13 -0.69 16.26
N ASP A 201 -2.48 -1.75 16.75
CA ASP A 201 -3.18 -2.91 17.34
C ASP A 201 -3.97 -2.60 18.60
N HIS A 202 -3.63 -1.51 19.27
CA HIS A 202 -4.30 -1.09 20.50
C HIS A 202 -5.78 -0.78 20.28
N ILE A 203 -6.20 -0.44 19.05
CA ILE A 203 -7.62 -0.25 18.70
C ILE A 203 -8.42 -1.56 18.82
N PHE A 204 -7.78 -2.71 18.61
CA PHE A 204 -8.44 -4.01 18.69
C PHE A 204 -8.44 -4.62 20.09
N LYS A 205 -7.56 -4.15 20.99
CA LYS A 205 -7.41 -4.67 22.37
C LYS A 205 -8.43 -4.10 23.38
N GLN A 206 -9.29 -3.17 22.97
CA GLN A 206 -10.30 -2.60 23.85
C GLN A 206 -11.49 -3.55 23.95
N ASP A 207 -11.50 -4.40 24.96
CA ASP A 207 -12.70 -5.12 25.39
C ASP A 207 -13.74 -4.09 25.86
N THR A 208 -14.77 -3.90 25.01
CA THR A 208 -16.20 -3.69 25.31
C THR A 208 -16.67 -2.68 26.38
N GLY A 209 -15.81 -1.87 27.02
CA GLY A 209 -16.21 -0.92 28.07
C GLY A 209 -15.60 0.49 27.99
N HIS A 210 -14.50 0.68 27.27
CA HIS A 210 -13.75 1.95 27.26
C HIS A 210 -13.53 2.55 25.86
N ILE A 211 -14.44 2.28 24.93
CA ILE A 211 -14.43 2.80 23.54
C ILE A 211 -14.38 4.34 23.47
N ALA A 212 -14.66 5.04 24.58
CA ALA A 212 -14.71 6.50 24.62
C ALA A 212 -13.36 7.23 24.82
N GLU A 213 -12.29 6.57 25.29
CA GLU A 213 -11.08 7.32 25.73
C GLU A 213 -9.83 7.13 24.86
N GLY A 214 -9.65 5.97 24.21
CA GLY A 214 -8.48 5.76 23.34
C GLY A 214 -8.52 6.49 22.00
N HIS A 215 -9.69 7.00 21.60
CA HIS A 215 -9.85 7.86 20.42
C HIS A 215 -9.71 9.35 20.73
N ARG A 216 -9.57 9.71 22.02
CA ARG A 216 -9.10 11.05 22.35
C ARG A 216 -7.66 11.10 21.88
N SER A 217 -7.48 11.69 20.69
CA SER A 217 -6.31 12.52 20.44
C SER A 217 -5.89 13.16 21.76
N TYR A 218 -4.58 13.29 22.01
CA TYR A 218 -4.04 14.05 23.14
C TYR A 218 -4.71 15.43 23.33
N ARG A 219 -5.47 15.90 22.34
CA ARG A 219 -6.49 16.93 22.47
C ARG A 219 -7.90 16.45 22.05
N PRO A 220 -8.94 16.63 22.88
CA PRO A 220 -10.32 16.19 22.60
C PRO A 220 -10.95 16.78 21.33
N ASP A 221 -10.38 17.85 20.77
CA ASP A 221 -10.87 18.59 19.60
C ASP A 221 -10.21 18.17 18.27
N ALA A 222 -9.03 17.57 18.32
CA ALA A 222 -8.27 17.25 17.11
C ALA A 222 -8.63 15.86 16.54
N PHE A 223 -9.17 15.85 15.32
CA PHE A 223 -9.39 14.63 14.55
C PHE A 223 -8.05 14.09 14.04
N ILE A 224 -7.72 12.86 14.41
CA ILE A 224 -6.44 12.22 14.05
C ILE A 224 -6.23 12.10 12.53
N GLY A 225 -7.31 12.09 11.74
CA GLY A 225 -7.24 12.06 10.28
C GLY A 225 -7.01 13.41 9.62
N GLU A 226 -7.04 14.52 10.37
CA GLU A 226 -6.90 15.88 9.81
C GLU A 226 -5.69 16.03 8.88
N PRO A 227 -4.47 15.54 9.21
CA PRO A 227 -3.33 15.64 8.30
C PRO A 227 -3.55 14.92 6.97
N TYR A 228 -4.24 13.77 6.98
CA TYR A 228 -4.50 12.95 5.79
C TYR A 228 -5.50 13.65 4.86
N PHE A 229 -6.59 14.17 5.42
CA PHE A 229 -7.61 14.90 4.65
C PHE A 229 -7.12 16.27 4.18
N ALA A 230 -6.28 16.96 4.95
CA ALA A 230 -5.61 18.18 4.49
C ALA A 230 -4.73 17.91 3.26
N CYS A 231 -3.99 16.81 3.26
CA CYS A 231 -3.22 16.36 2.10
C CYS A 231 -4.13 16.05 0.90
N ALA A 232 -5.24 15.33 1.10
CA ALA A 232 -6.21 15.03 0.05
C ALA A 232 -6.85 16.29 -0.55
N LEU A 233 -7.18 17.27 0.27
CA LEU A 233 -7.69 18.59 -0.16
C LEU A 233 -6.68 19.35 -1.02
N GLU A 234 -5.42 19.42 -0.60
CA GLU A 234 -4.35 20.07 -1.36
C GLU A 234 -4.14 19.41 -2.73
N LEU A 235 -4.18 18.08 -2.78
CA LEU A 235 -4.07 17.33 -4.03
C LEU A 235 -5.31 17.49 -4.91
N THR A 236 -6.50 17.51 -4.33
CA THR A 236 -7.77 17.75 -5.06
C THR A 236 -7.76 19.12 -5.73
N ALA A 237 -7.41 20.17 -4.99
CA ALA A 237 -7.31 21.51 -5.54
C ALA A 237 -6.29 21.60 -6.70
N GLN A 238 -5.19 20.85 -6.59
CA GLN A 238 -4.20 20.79 -7.67
C GLN A 238 -4.71 20.06 -8.92
N LEU A 239 -5.46 18.97 -8.75
CA LEU A 239 -6.06 18.21 -9.85
C LEU A 239 -7.14 19.04 -10.55
N GLU A 240 -8.01 19.71 -9.79
CA GLU A 240 -9.11 20.52 -10.34
C GLU A 240 -8.63 21.79 -11.05
N ALA A 241 -7.38 22.22 -10.79
CA ALA A 241 -6.74 23.28 -11.56
C ALA A 241 -6.24 22.81 -12.95
N LEU A 242 -6.19 21.50 -13.21
CA LEU A 242 -5.76 20.96 -14.51
C LEU A 242 -6.92 21.02 -15.53
N PRO A 243 -6.63 21.25 -16.83
CA PRO A 243 -7.66 21.33 -17.87
C PRO A 243 -8.55 20.09 -17.99
N GLU A 244 -8.00 18.90 -17.76
CA GLU A 244 -8.73 17.62 -17.83
C GLU A 244 -9.82 17.46 -16.74
N PHE A 245 -9.78 18.30 -15.69
CA PHE A 245 -10.79 18.38 -14.64
C PHE A 245 -11.72 19.59 -14.83
N GLY A 246 -11.70 20.25 -15.99
CA GLY A 246 -12.46 21.46 -16.25
C GLY A 246 -11.83 22.74 -15.68
N GLY A 247 -10.60 22.64 -15.17
CA GLY A 247 -9.83 23.79 -14.70
C GLY A 247 -9.54 24.75 -15.85
N LYS A 248 -9.95 26.01 -15.72
CA LYS A 248 -9.46 27.06 -16.60
C LYS A 248 -7.98 27.28 -16.29
N PRO A 249 -7.08 27.40 -17.29
CA PRO A 249 -5.67 27.69 -17.04
C PRO A 249 -5.55 29.00 -16.25
N SER A 250 -5.32 28.87 -14.94
CA SER A 250 -5.08 30.00 -14.05
C SER A 250 -3.75 30.65 -14.44
N ARG A 251 -3.76 31.97 -14.66
CA ARG A 251 -2.54 32.75 -14.97
C ARG A 251 -1.56 32.89 -13.79
N SER A 252 -1.86 32.34 -12.60
CA SER A 252 -0.96 32.42 -11.43
C SER A 252 -1.36 31.39 -10.35
N TRP A 253 -0.53 30.36 -10.16
CA TRP A 253 -0.69 29.37 -9.07
C TRP A 253 -0.47 29.97 -7.66
N GLY A 254 0.18 31.13 -7.57
CA GLY A 254 0.49 31.80 -6.30
C GLY A 254 -0.74 32.37 -5.59
N ASP A 255 -1.74 32.81 -6.36
CA ASP A 255 -2.94 33.45 -5.80
C ASP A 255 -3.92 32.42 -5.21
N TYR A 256 -4.00 31.22 -5.81
CA TYR A 256 -4.93 30.17 -5.39
C TYR A 256 -4.53 29.50 -4.06
N LEU A 257 -3.22 29.30 -3.83
CA LEU A 257 -2.73 28.75 -2.56
C LEU A 257 -2.90 29.74 -1.41
N SER A 258 -2.82 31.04 -1.70
CA SER A 258 -3.02 32.09 -0.70
C SER A 258 -4.47 32.16 -0.23
N SER A 259 -5.46 31.92 -1.10
CA SER A 259 -6.87 31.86 -0.71
C SER A 259 -7.25 30.58 0.06
N LEU A 260 -6.64 29.43 -0.27
CA LEU A 260 -6.92 28.15 0.42
C LEU A 260 -6.38 28.13 1.86
N VAL A 261 -5.21 28.71 2.12
CA VAL A 261 -4.66 28.85 3.49
C VAL A 261 -5.52 29.79 4.34
N LEU A 262 -6.11 30.82 3.73
CA LEU A 262 -7.02 31.77 4.39
C LEU A 262 -8.43 31.19 4.63
N SER A 263 -8.91 30.28 3.77
CA SER A 263 -10.19 29.58 3.94
C SER A 263 -10.12 28.49 5.01
N ALA A 264 -9.03 27.72 5.09
CA ALA A 264 -8.84 26.67 6.10
C ALA A 264 -8.63 27.25 7.52
N SER A 265 -8.32 28.54 7.63
CA SER A 265 -8.26 29.28 8.90
C SER A 265 -9.57 29.98 9.27
N GLY A 266 -10.65 29.74 8.51
CA GLY A 266 -11.99 30.29 8.74
C GLY A 266 -12.77 29.65 9.89
N PHE A 267 -12.32 28.53 10.46
CA PHE A 267 -12.82 28.03 11.75
C PHE A 267 -12.20 28.85 12.89
N ARG A 268 -12.82 29.98 13.22
CA ARG A 268 -12.40 30.86 14.31
C ARG A 268 -12.79 30.27 15.67
N LEU A 269 -11.81 29.79 16.43
CA LEU A 269 -11.85 29.86 17.89
C LEU A 269 -11.36 31.25 18.34
N PRO A 270 -11.98 31.87 19.36
CA PRO A 270 -11.62 33.21 19.79
C PRO A 270 -10.32 33.17 20.60
N TRP A 271 -9.50 34.20 20.43
CA TRP A 271 -8.27 34.54 21.17
C TRP A 271 -6.96 33.86 20.74
N PHE A 272 -6.09 34.63 20.07
CA PHE A 272 -4.88 35.17 20.71
C PHE A 272 -4.35 36.39 19.94
N GLY A 273 -3.79 37.33 20.70
CA GLY A 273 -3.43 38.68 20.28
C GLY A 273 -2.29 38.79 19.27
N ARG A 274 -2.45 39.81 18.42
CA ARG A 274 -1.45 40.43 17.54
C ARG A 274 -0.17 40.77 18.31
N ARG A 275 0.98 40.32 17.80
CA ARG A 275 2.25 41.04 17.91
C ARG A 275 2.84 41.23 16.51
N SER A 276 3.05 42.49 16.17
CA SER A 276 3.70 42.98 14.97
C SER A 276 5.19 43.19 15.21
N SER A 277 6.02 42.71 14.29
CA SER A 277 7.41 43.16 14.08
C SER A 277 7.72 42.89 12.60
N SER A 278 7.68 43.89 11.73
CA SER A 278 8.79 44.79 11.36
C SER A 278 9.95 44.10 10.63
N GLY A 279 9.92 44.20 9.30
CA GLY A 279 11.04 44.53 8.40
C GLY A 279 12.31 43.67 8.37
N SER A 280 12.68 43.20 7.17
CA SER A 280 13.85 43.79 6.49
C SER A 280 13.90 43.38 5.00
N ASN A 281 14.22 44.38 4.19
CA ASN A 281 14.60 44.27 2.78
C ASN A 281 15.95 43.55 2.62
N ARG A 282 16.16 42.82 1.52
CA ARG A 282 17.37 42.92 0.67
C ARG A 282 17.21 42.10 -0.64
N PRO A 283 18.00 42.40 -1.68
CA PRO A 283 17.52 42.41 -3.05
C PRO A 283 17.98 41.23 -3.92
N ARG A 284 17.26 41.16 -5.04
CA ARG A 284 17.40 40.36 -6.26
C ARG A 284 18.76 40.59 -6.93
N SER A 285 19.46 39.51 -7.29
CA SER A 285 20.54 39.55 -8.29
C SER A 285 20.17 38.69 -9.50
N GLU A 286 20.33 39.32 -10.65
CA GLU A 286 20.18 38.79 -12.00
C GLU A 286 21.38 37.92 -12.36
N ARG A 287 21.16 36.84 -13.10
CA ARG A 287 22.11 36.34 -14.11
C ARG A 287 21.33 35.72 -15.27
N ALA A 288 21.35 36.45 -16.38
CA ALA A 288 21.10 35.95 -17.72
C ALA A 288 22.33 35.15 -18.20
N GLY A 289 22.08 34.16 -19.06
CA GLY A 289 23.10 33.35 -19.72
C GLY A 289 22.45 32.56 -20.84
N GLU A 290 22.44 33.17 -22.02
CA GLU A 290 22.09 32.58 -23.31
C GLU A 290 23.10 31.50 -23.71
N ALA A 291 22.63 30.46 -24.41
CA ALA A 291 23.41 29.75 -25.42
C ALA A 291 22.46 29.06 -26.40
N GLU A 292 22.60 29.46 -27.65
CA GLU A 292 21.82 29.11 -28.83
C GLU A 292 22.52 28.00 -29.64
N ALA A 293 21.70 27.32 -30.45
CA ALA A 293 22.03 26.62 -31.70
C ALA A 293 22.89 25.33 -31.69
N GLN A 294 22.31 24.24 -32.22
CA GLN A 294 22.65 23.82 -33.60
C GLN A 294 21.66 22.78 -34.17
N ALA A 295 21.24 23.08 -35.39
CA ALA A 295 20.46 22.24 -36.28
C ALA A 295 21.38 21.32 -37.10
N GLY A 296 20.88 20.13 -37.43
CA GLY A 296 21.47 19.22 -38.42
C GLY A 296 20.37 18.32 -38.98
N GLY A 297 20.10 18.44 -40.28
CA GLY A 297 18.96 17.83 -40.95
C GLY A 297 19.27 16.62 -41.83
N SER A 298 18.24 16.30 -42.64
CA SER A 298 18.17 15.40 -43.80
C SER A 298 18.01 13.89 -43.53
N SER A 299 16.86 13.33 -43.91
CA SER A 299 16.70 12.73 -45.24
C SER A 299 15.28 12.20 -45.46
N SER A 300 14.88 12.36 -46.71
CA SER A 300 13.57 12.17 -47.33
C SER A 300 13.36 10.74 -47.81
N ALA A 301 12.15 10.19 -47.60
CA ALA A 301 11.64 9.08 -48.41
C ALA A 301 10.14 9.29 -48.70
N ALA A 302 9.83 9.28 -49.99
CA ALA A 302 8.53 9.53 -50.58
C ALA A 302 7.53 8.40 -50.28
N GLY A 303 6.31 8.78 -49.90
CA GLY A 303 5.15 7.90 -49.76
C GLY A 303 3.89 8.70 -50.12
N GLY A 304 3.11 8.17 -51.07
CA GLY A 304 2.09 8.93 -51.82
C GLY A 304 0.84 9.36 -51.04
N PRO A 305 -0.01 10.19 -51.66
CA PRO A 305 -1.14 10.83 -50.98
C PRO A 305 -2.27 9.82 -50.78
N ARG A 306 -2.39 9.28 -49.57
CA ARG A 306 -3.64 8.68 -49.10
C ARG A 306 -4.52 9.80 -48.56
N ASN A 307 -5.55 10.16 -49.32
CA ASN A 307 -6.66 10.98 -48.86
C ASN A 307 -7.38 10.24 -47.73
N ALA A 308 -6.89 10.40 -46.50
CA ALA A 308 -7.63 10.08 -45.30
C ALA A 308 -8.70 11.16 -45.16
N SER A 309 -9.94 10.82 -45.54
CA SER A 309 -11.13 11.56 -45.15
C SER A 309 -11.14 11.62 -43.63
N VAL A 310 -10.68 12.74 -43.07
CA VAL A 310 -10.76 13.06 -41.65
C VAL A 310 -12.24 13.18 -41.33
N ASP A 311 -12.79 12.11 -40.78
CA ASP A 311 -14.15 12.06 -40.27
C ASP A 311 -14.21 12.99 -39.05
N GLN A 312 -14.49 14.28 -39.30
CA GLN A 312 -14.71 15.31 -38.28
C GLN A 312 -16.11 15.16 -37.67
N SER A 313 -16.47 13.94 -37.26
CA SER A 313 -17.63 13.76 -36.39
C SER A 313 -17.27 14.44 -35.06
N GLY A 314 -17.74 15.68 -34.88
CA GLY A 314 -17.47 16.51 -33.71
C GLY A 314 -18.05 15.90 -32.45
N SER A 315 -17.38 14.90 -31.89
CA SER A 315 -17.70 14.34 -30.58
C SER A 315 -17.61 15.46 -29.56
N ALA A 316 -18.69 15.69 -28.82
CA ALA A 316 -18.70 16.62 -27.72
C ALA A 316 -17.50 16.35 -26.80
N PRO A 317 -16.86 17.39 -26.22
CA PRO A 317 -15.74 17.19 -25.32
C PRO A 317 -16.16 16.26 -24.17
N PRO A 318 -15.27 15.34 -23.74
CA PRO A 318 -15.60 14.44 -22.64
C PRO A 318 -15.98 15.23 -21.39
N PRO A 319 -16.91 14.71 -20.57
CA PRO A 319 -17.29 15.38 -19.33
C PRO A 319 -16.06 15.53 -18.41
N PRO A 320 -15.97 16.64 -17.64
CA PRO A 320 -14.85 16.85 -16.74
C PRO A 320 -14.79 15.74 -15.67
N ARG A 321 -13.57 15.26 -15.41
CA ARG A 321 -13.32 14.21 -14.42
C ARG A 321 -13.68 14.69 -13.01
N LYS A 322 -14.17 13.78 -12.17
CA LYS A 322 -14.48 14.06 -10.75
C LYS A 322 -13.43 13.49 -9.83
N VAL A 323 -13.13 14.18 -8.72
CA VAL A 323 -12.19 13.70 -7.70
C VAL A 323 -12.93 13.17 -6.47
N TYR A 324 -12.71 11.90 -6.16
CA TYR A 324 -13.23 11.20 -4.98
C TYR A 324 -12.10 10.81 -4.02
N TRP A 325 -12.44 10.60 -2.75
CA TRP A 325 -11.53 10.12 -1.72
C TRP A 325 -12.00 8.78 -1.19
N PHE A 326 -11.16 7.74 -1.23
CA PHE A 326 -11.50 6.43 -0.69
C PHE A 326 -10.77 6.19 0.63
N LEU A 327 -11.50 6.16 1.74
CA LEU A 327 -10.93 5.95 3.08
C LEU A 327 -10.95 4.46 3.46
N VAL A 328 -9.76 3.97 3.83
CA VAL A 328 -9.54 2.68 4.48
C VAL A 328 -8.95 2.93 5.87
N SER A 329 -9.62 2.46 6.92
CA SER A 329 -9.11 2.57 8.29
C SER A 329 -9.49 1.37 9.15
N ASP A 330 -8.59 0.99 10.05
CA ASP A 330 -8.82 -0.03 11.09
C ASP A 330 -9.74 0.44 12.23
N SER A 331 -10.22 1.68 12.19
CA SER A 331 -11.07 2.27 13.23
C SER A 331 -12.42 2.70 12.68
N ALA A 332 -13.49 2.06 13.15
CA ALA A 332 -14.87 2.46 12.85
C ALA A 332 -15.16 3.90 13.30
N ALA A 333 -14.60 4.32 14.45
CA ALA A 333 -14.74 5.68 14.94
C ALA A 333 -14.09 6.72 14.01
N VAL A 334 -12.93 6.40 13.42
CA VAL A 334 -12.29 7.28 12.42
C VAL A 334 -13.13 7.37 11.16
N ARG A 335 -13.67 6.25 10.67
CA ARG A 335 -14.55 6.22 9.49
C ARG A 335 -15.78 7.10 9.70
N LYS A 336 -16.47 6.94 10.83
CA LYS A 336 -17.64 7.73 11.21
C LYS A 336 -17.30 9.22 11.32
N ALA A 337 -16.24 9.58 12.04
CA ALA A 337 -15.82 10.97 12.19
C ALA A 337 -15.41 11.61 10.84
N ALA A 338 -14.79 10.84 9.95
CA ALA A 338 -14.48 11.30 8.60
C ALA A 338 -15.75 11.55 7.78
N ARG A 339 -16.74 10.65 7.86
CA ARG A 339 -18.04 10.82 7.21
C ARG A 339 -18.75 12.09 7.68
N GLU A 340 -18.82 12.30 8.99
CA GLU A 340 -19.46 13.49 9.57
C GLU A 340 -18.79 14.79 9.11
N ARG A 341 -17.44 14.81 9.04
CA ARG A 341 -16.68 16.03 8.70
C ARG A 341 -16.57 16.28 7.20
N PHE A 342 -16.39 15.25 6.39
CA PHE A 342 -16.02 15.37 4.97
C PHE A 342 -17.06 14.77 4.00
N GLY A 343 -18.08 14.07 4.51
CA GLY A 343 -19.09 13.38 3.73
C GLY A 343 -20.08 14.30 3.00
N GLY A 344 -20.29 15.53 3.48
CA GLY A 344 -21.29 16.46 2.92
C GLY A 344 -21.05 16.86 1.45
N SER A 345 -19.85 16.66 0.93
CA SER A 345 -19.51 16.92 -0.48
C SER A 345 -19.86 15.78 -1.43
N GLY A 346 -20.19 14.59 -0.92
CA GLY A 346 -20.35 13.36 -1.72
C GLY A 346 -19.05 12.80 -2.30
N ARG A 347 -17.89 13.39 -1.98
CA ARG A 347 -16.56 12.95 -2.45
C ARG A 347 -15.98 11.80 -1.64
N LEU A 348 -16.32 11.70 -0.37
CA LEU A 348 -15.80 10.66 0.52
C LEU A 348 -16.54 9.33 0.29
N LEU A 349 -15.78 8.36 -0.18
CA LEU A 349 -16.11 6.95 -0.26
C LEU A 349 -15.54 6.27 0.98
N VAL A 350 -16.42 5.80 1.85
CA VAL A 350 -16.03 5.01 3.01
C VAL A 350 -17.08 3.93 3.20
N ALA A 351 -16.62 2.68 3.29
CA ALA A 351 -17.49 1.57 3.65
C ALA A 351 -17.69 1.58 5.17
N GLU A 352 -18.94 1.75 5.58
CA GLU A 352 -19.36 1.78 6.98
C GLU A 352 -19.86 0.39 7.39
N ASP A 353 -19.95 0.17 8.70
CA ASP A 353 -20.53 -1.04 9.29
C ASP A 353 -19.88 -2.38 8.86
N LEU A 354 -18.62 -2.30 8.39
CA LEU A 354 -17.86 -3.49 8.08
C LEU A 354 -17.33 -4.15 9.36
N PRO A 355 -17.29 -5.49 9.41
CA PRO A 355 -16.67 -6.23 10.50
C PRO A 355 -15.13 -6.10 10.45
N LEU A 356 -14.64 -4.92 10.89
CA LEU A 356 -13.21 -4.61 10.92
C LEU A 356 -12.49 -5.49 11.93
N ASP A 357 -11.38 -6.09 11.50
CA ASP A 357 -10.58 -6.92 12.39
C ASP A 357 -9.09 -6.85 12.10
N HIS A 358 -8.30 -7.12 13.13
CA HIS A 358 -6.92 -7.48 12.93
C HIS A 358 -6.88 -8.95 12.52
N VAL A 359 -6.69 -9.20 11.22
CA VAL A 359 -6.58 -10.57 10.70
C VAL A 359 -5.33 -11.23 11.28
N ASN A 360 -5.50 -11.93 12.39
CA ASN A 360 -4.55 -12.86 12.99
C ASN A 360 -5.22 -14.25 13.11
N ASP A 361 -4.55 -15.19 13.76
CA ASP A 361 -5.04 -16.57 13.86
C ASP A 361 -6.38 -16.68 14.62
N TYR A 362 -6.77 -15.65 15.39
CA TYR A 362 -7.94 -15.63 16.27
C TYR A 362 -8.81 -14.38 16.06
N SER A 363 -9.03 -13.99 14.81
CA SER A 363 -9.83 -12.79 14.51
C SER A 363 -11.27 -12.95 15.03
N ARG A 364 -11.79 -11.93 15.72
CA ARG A 364 -13.14 -11.88 16.30
C ARG A 364 -14.23 -12.05 15.24
N ASN A 365 -13.99 -11.56 14.03
CA ASN A 365 -14.95 -11.55 12.92
C ASN A 365 -14.77 -12.72 11.94
N GLY A 366 -13.88 -13.66 12.26
CA GLY A 366 -13.77 -14.90 11.50
C GLY A 366 -13.32 -14.68 10.05
N GLN A 367 -13.82 -15.56 9.17
CA GLN A 367 -13.60 -15.48 7.73
C GLN A 367 -14.11 -14.17 7.11
N VAL A 368 -15.18 -13.59 7.66
CA VAL A 368 -15.77 -12.34 7.13
C VAL A 368 -14.82 -11.16 7.34
N GLY A 369 -14.13 -11.09 8.49
CA GLY A 369 -13.10 -10.09 8.72
C GLY A 369 -11.95 -10.18 7.72
N LEU A 370 -11.53 -11.41 7.37
CA LEU A 370 -10.53 -11.66 6.33
C LEU A 370 -11.03 -11.25 4.93
N HIS A 371 -12.29 -11.54 4.58
CA HIS A 371 -12.90 -11.10 3.33
C HIS A 371 -12.85 -9.57 3.17
N VAL A 372 -13.28 -8.85 4.20
CA VAL A 372 -13.24 -7.38 4.24
C VAL A 372 -11.81 -6.87 4.08
N ALA A 373 -10.86 -7.40 4.87
CA ALA A 373 -9.47 -6.98 4.81
C ALA A 373 -8.81 -7.30 3.45
N ALA A 374 -9.16 -8.40 2.79
CA ALA A 374 -8.67 -8.72 1.45
C ALA A 374 -9.28 -7.78 0.40
N GLY A 375 -10.60 -7.54 0.48
CA GLY A 375 -11.33 -6.65 -0.42
C GLY A 375 -10.83 -5.21 -0.35
N GLU A 376 -10.72 -4.62 0.84
CA GLU A 376 -10.23 -3.24 1.00
C GLU A 376 -8.79 -3.08 0.52
N LEU A 377 -7.92 -4.07 0.76
CA LEU A 377 -6.52 -4.02 0.34
C LEU A 377 -6.43 -3.92 -1.18
N TRP A 378 -7.21 -4.74 -1.88
CA TRP A 378 -7.25 -4.75 -3.34
C TRP A 378 -7.93 -3.50 -3.91
N LEU A 379 -9.09 -3.11 -3.37
CA LEU A 379 -9.80 -1.90 -3.79
C LEU A 379 -8.96 -0.63 -3.56
N PHE A 380 -8.14 -0.60 -2.51
CA PHE A 380 -7.22 0.51 -2.26
C PHE A 380 -6.19 0.65 -3.38
N GLY A 381 -5.75 -0.47 -3.96
CA GLY A 381 -4.89 -0.49 -5.14
C GLY A 381 -5.52 0.10 -6.40
N LEU A 382 -6.86 0.25 -6.46
CA LEU A 382 -7.52 0.90 -7.60
C LEU A 382 -7.44 2.44 -7.56
N ALA A 383 -7.00 3.04 -6.46
CA ALA A 383 -6.83 4.48 -6.41
C ALA A 383 -5.69 4.97 -7.34
N HIS A 384 -5.74 6.24 -7.71
CA HIS A 384 -4.77 6.89 -8.59
C HIS A 384 -3.61 7.53 -7.81
N ILE A 385 -3.91 7.98 -6.59
CA ILE A 385 -2.95 8.54 -5.63
C ILE A 385 -3.22 7.90 -4.27
N HIS A 386 -2.18 7.62 -3.50
CA HIS A 386 -2.31 7.01 -2.18
C HIS A 386 -1.71 7.88 -1.09
N ILE A 387 -2.49 8.17 -0.06
CA ILE A 387 -2.06 8.79 1.19
C ILE A 387 -2.09 7.67 2.22
N ILE A 388 -0.95 7.36 2.85
CA ILE A 388 -0.82 6.15 3.68
C ILE A 388 -0.17 6.46 5.02
N THR A 389 -0.47 5.65 6.03
CA THR A 389 0.34 5.59 7.24
C THR A 389 1.65 4.86 6.93
N PRO A 390 2.84 5.50 7.06
CA PRO A 390 4.11 4.91 6.61
C PRO A 390 4.51 3.62 7.33
N THR A 391 4.03 3.40 8.56
CA THR A 391 4.28 2.15 9.30
C THR A 391 3.29 1.04 8.97
N SER A 392 2.28 1.30 8.13
CA SER A 392 1.28 0.30 7.75
C SER A 392 1.75 -0.51 6.55
N THR A 393 2.10 -1.78 6.76
CA THR A 393 2.29 -2.73 5.65
C THR A 393 1.04 -2.85 4.79
N TYR A 394 -0.15 -2.72 5.39
CA TYR A 394 -1.43 -2.76 4.69
C TYR A 394 -1.58 -1.62 3.68
N GLY A 395 -1.41 -0.37 4.11
CA GLY A 395 -1.49 0.79 3.21
C GLY A 395 -0.42 0.76 2.12
N ARG A 396 0.82 0.38 2.47
CA ARG A 396 1.91 0.28 1.50
C ARG A 396 1.69 -0.81 0.47
N LEU A 397 1.28 -2.01 0.89
CA LEU A 397 1.05 -3.13 -0.02
C LEU A 397 -0.08 -2.78 -0.98
N GLY A 398 -1.22 -2.28 -0.48
CA GLY A 398 -2.33 -1.89 -1.34
C GLY A 398 -1.94 -0.79 -2.34
N ALA A 399 -1.22 0.24 -1.89
CA ALA A 399 -0.76 1.33 -2.76
C ALA A 399 0.16 0.83 -3.90
N MET A 400 1.14 0.00 -3.56
CA MET A 400 2.10 -0.48 -4.56
C MET A 400 1.58 -1.63 -5.42
N ALA A 401 0.63 -2.42 -4.92
CA ALA A 401 -0.08 -3.43 -5.70
C ALA A 401 -1.00 -2.80 -6.75
N GLY A 402 -1.26 -1.49 -6.63
CA GLY A 402 -2.20 -0.76 -7.47
C GLY A 402 -1.90 -0.81 -8.97
N LEU A 403 -2.97 -0.83 -9.75
CA LEU A 403 -2.90 -1.05 -11.21
C LEU A 403 -2.53 0.22 -11.98
N ASN A 404 -2.88 1.40 -11.43
CA ASN A 404 -2.65 2.69 -12.06
C ASN A 404 -1.16 3.09 -12.04
N GLN A 405 -0.68 3.77 -13.08
CA GLN A 405 0.69 4.28 -13.13
C GLN A 405 0.73 5.73 -13.61
N PRO A 406 1.69 6.54 -13.10
CA PRO A 406 2.65 6.22 -12.04
C PRO A 406 2.00 6.20 -10.63
N ASN A 407 2.45 5.30 -9.75
CA ASN A 407 2.01 5.25 -8.35
C ASN A 407 2.52 6.48 -7.59
N LYS A 408 1.63 7.42 -7.24
CA LYS A 408 1.96 8.58 -6.41
C LYS A 408 1.57 8.30 -4.96
N MET A 409 2.55 8.25 -4.07
CA MET A 409 2.33 7.95 -2.66
C MET A 409 2.72 9.13 -1.76
N TYR A 410 1.99 9.31 -0.66
CA TYR A 410 2.22 10.33 0.34
C TYR A 410 2.10 9.72 1.74
N SER A 411 3.21 9.68 2.45
CA SER A 411 3.28 9.17 3.81
C SER A 411 2.88 10.26 4.79
N MET A 412 1.92 9.94 5.65
CA MET A 412 1.38 10.84 6.67
C MET A 412 1.55 10.26 8.07
N PHE A 413 2.04 11.09 9.00
CA PHE A 413 2.07 10.76 10.41
C PHE A 413 0.94 11.52 11.12
N ASP A 414 0.32 10.87 12.11
CA ASP A 414 -0.94 11.27 12.78
C ASP A 414 -0.95 12.64 13.50
N HIS A 415 0.10 13.43 13.38
CA HIS A 415 0.27 14.75 14.01
C HIS A 415 1.18 15.69 13.20
N LYS A 416 1.71 15.25 12.06
CA LYS A 416 2.57 16.08 11.21
C LYS A 416 1.85 16.42 9.94
N ARG A 417 1.31 17.64 9.89
CA ARG A 417 0.88 18.21 8.61
C ARG A 417 2.11 18.46 7.74
N ARG A 418 2.05 18.02 6.49
CA ARG A 418 3.00 18.35 5.43
C ARG A 418 2.23 18.93 4.26
N ARG A 419 2.91 19.69 3.41
CA ARG A 419 2.35 20.05 2.11
C ARG A 419 2.39 18.86 1.17
N CYS A 420 1.30 18.61 0.48
CA CYS A 420 1.19 17.56 -0.52
C CYS A 420 1.12 18.20 -1.91
N LEU A 421 2.14 17.94 -2.73
CA LEU A 421 2.24 18.48 -4.09
C LEU A 421 2.19 17.34 -5.10
N LEU A 422 1.39 17.46 -6.16
CA LEU A 422 1.25 16.45 -7.23
C LEU A 422 2.59 16.13 -7.93
N THR A 423 3.53 17.06 -7.88
CA THR A 423 4.87 16.98 -8.46
C THR A 423 5.93 16.47 -7.49
N LYS A 424 5.58 16.29 -6.21
CA LYS A 424 6.50 15.81 -5.17
C LYS A 424 5.85 14.69 -4.33
N PRO A 425 5.48 13.55 -4.94
CA PRO A 425 5.17 12.35 -4.18
C PRO A 425 6.41 11.86 -3.43
N ASP A 426 6.21 10.99 -2.44
CA ASP A 426 7.30 10.31 -1.76
C ASP A 426 8.01 9.36 -2.71
N ARG A 427 9.30 9.16 -2.46
CA ARG A 427 10.09 8.22 -3.23
C ARG A 427 9.69 6.78 -2.89
N MET A 428 9.65 5.91 -3.90
CA MET A 428 9.37 4.49 -3.69
C MET A 428 10.32 3.87 -2.67
N GLU A 429 11.59 4.27 -2.66
CA GLU A 429 12.58 3.78 -1.70
C GLU A 429 12.31 4.23 -0.27
N GLU A 430 11.59 5.31 -0.04
CA GLU A 430 11.23 5.77 1.31
C GLU A 430 10.03 4.97 1.82
N VAL A 431 9.09 4.66 0.93
CA VAL A 431 7.84 3.99 1.27
C VAL A 431 8.00 2.47 1.40
N ALA A 432 8.82 1.83 0.54
CA ALA A 432 8.94 0.37 0.46
C ALA A 432 9.80 -0.27 1.57
N THR A 433 9.97 0.37 2.72
CA THR A 433 10.71 -0.14 3.88
C THR A 433 9.83 -1.03 4.77
N TRP A 434 9.59 -2.30 4.40
CA TRP A 434 8.67 -3.24 5.10
C TRP A 434 9.02 -3.64 6.53
N SER A 435 9.84 -2.89 7.27
CA SER A 435 10.17 -3.25 8.64
C SER A 435 8.89 -3.36 9.47
N THR A 436 8.56 -4.57 9.90
CA THR A 436 7.51 -4.80 10.90
C THR A 436 8.04 -4.35 12.25
N GLY A 437 7.19 -3.62 12.97
CA GLY A 437 7.55 -2.98 14.23
C GLY A 437 7.33 -1.48 14.19
N VAL A 438 6.42 -1.04 15.06
CA VAL A 438 6.41 0.34 15.56
C VAL A 438 7.85 0.63 16.00
N ARG A 439 8.58 1.48 15.26
CA ARG A 439 9.77 2.10 15.84
C ARG A 439 9.28 2.76 17.13
N ARG A 440 9.65 2.21 18.29
CA ARG A 440 9.53 2.98 19.53
C ARG A 440 10.25 4.28 19.25
N ARG A 441 9.50 5.38 19.24
CA ARG A 441 10.10 6.70 19.14
C ARG A 441 11.01 6.82 20.37
N GLY A 442 12.31 6.88 20.12
CA GLY A 442 13.25 7.39 21.11
C GLY A 442 13.00 8.87 21.36
#